data_AF-A0A1G0LD05-F1
#
_entry.id   AF-A0A1G0LD05-F1
#
_cell.length_a   1.000
_cell.length_b   1.000
_cell.length_c   1.000
_cell.angle_alpha   90.00
_cell.angle_beta   90.00
_cell.angle_gamma   90.00
#
_symmetry.space_group_name_H-M   'P 1'
#
loop_
_entity.id
_entity.type
_entity.pdbx_description
1 polymer ?
#
loop_
_entity_poly.entity_id
_entity_poly.type
_entity_poly.pdbx_seq_one_letter_code
_entity_poly.pdbx_strand_id
1 'polypeptide(L)'
;MFYDPGCFGRVELGTLPVDVQRRLAALPGEWLEFDAPSGAIVVRYVQPTSSPSLPTIAGELVRIISEIPGACHPAIGGGDLYVHADQTLQLVRLRVEPGGAVHIRWAHPDYATARRRAWQRGTHDLVDPKVQRLNGRVSLTAAEPAKAARELQAVADTFEGLYPEGDCHAVADPAAGTVRVELEDVNLDAELLVAKLQQLATASSLDGRIDVGSFAGEAPEHYVRFVFENGNVWIQRPVLWDSEV
;
A
#
# COMPACT_ATOMS: atom_id res chain seq x y z
N MET A 1 -11.14 8.66 -5.31
CA MET A 1 -11.03 9.28 -3.97
C MET A 1 -9.71 10.04 -3.96
N PHE A 2 -9.69 11.35 -3.73
CA PHE A 2 -8.41 12.07 -3.70
C PHE A 2 -7.63 11.59 -2.47
N TYR A 3 -6.43 11.07 -2.70
CA TYR A 3 -5.51 10.69 -1.64
C TYR A 3 -5.21 11.95 -0.84
N ASP A 4 -5.49 11.96 0.47
CA ASP A 4 -5.18 13.10 1.32
C ASP A 4 -3.68 12.97 1.70
N PRO A 5 -2.76 13.75 1.11
CA PRO A 5 -1.36 13.72 1.50
C PRO A 5 -1.29 14.03 2.99
N GLY A 6 -0.67 13.14 3.75
CA GLY A 6 -0.80 13.17 5.19
C GLY A 6 0.39 12.58 5.91
N CYS A 7 0.44 12.94 7.19
CA CYS A 7 1.29 12.31 8.18
C CYS A 7 0.36 11.66 9.21
N PHE A 8 0.66 10.45 9.66
CA PHE A 8 -0.06 9.81 10.74
C PHE A 8 0.87 8.96 11.59
N GLY A 9 0.44 8.65 12.81
CA GLY A 9 1.24 7.94 13.80
C GLY A 9 1.63 8.84 14.97
N ARG A 10 2.56 8.35 15.80
CA ARG A 10 3.03 9.03 17.01
C ARG A 10 4.35 8.43 17.49
N VAL A 11 5.07 9.20 18.29
CA VAL A 11 6.29 8.76 18.97
C VAL A 11 6.14 8.99 20.47
N GLU A 12 6.27 7.93 21.26
CA GLU A 12 6.23 8.00 22.72
C GLU A 12 7.56 8.50 23.28
N LEU A 13 7.52 9.56 24.08
CA LEU A 13 8.71 10.08 24.78
C LEU A 13 8.75 9.70 26.26
N GLY A 14 7.65 9.11 26.77
CA GLY A 14 7.52 8.72 28.17
C GLY A 14 7.48 9.92 29.12
N THR A 15 7.78 9.68 30.40
CA THR A 15 7.78 10.74 31.41
C THR A 15 9.09 11.51 31.40
N LEU A 16 9.06 12.70 30.79
CA LEU A 16 10.20 13.62 30.77
C LEU A 16 10.15 14.61 31.95
N PRO A 17 11.28 15.18 32.40
CA PRO A 17 11.30 16.27 33.36
C PRO A 17 10.46 17.47 32.90
N VAL A 18 9.82 18.18 33.83
CA VAL A 18 8.88 19.27 33.52
C VAL A 18 9.54 20.40 32.72
N ASP A 19 10.81 20.70 32.98
CA ASP A 19 11.56 21.69 32.21
C ASP A 19 11.77 21.25 30.75
N VAL A 20 12.05 19.96 30.51
CA VAL A 20 12.15 19.39 29.16
C VAL A 20 10.79 19.47 28.47
N GLN A 21 9.71 19.03 29.12
CA GLN A 21 8.35 19.08 28.57
C GLN A 21 7.96 20.50 28.15
N ARG A 22 8.26 21.52 28.97
CA ARG A 22 7.99 22.92 28.63
C ARG A 22 8.80 23.40 27.42
N ARG A 23 10.06 22.98 27.28
CA ARG A 23 10.86 23.30 26.09
C ARG A 23 10.26 22.67 24.83
N LEU A 24 9.91 21.38 24.91
CA LEU A 24 9.30 20.66 23.78
C LEU A 24 7.96 21.27 23.35
N ALA A 25 7.10 21.62 24.31
CA ALA A 25 5.80 22.25 24.03
C ALA A 25 5.93 23.68 23.44
N ALA A 26 7.08 24.33 23.60
CA ALA A 26 7.35 25.67 23.06
C ALA A 26 8.01 25.63 21.67
N LEU A 27 8.39 24.44 21.18
CA LEU A 27 8.98 24.33 19.85
C LEU A 27 7.95 24.70 18.79
N PRO A 28 8.31 25.52 17.79
CA PRO A 28 7.46 25.70 16.63
C PRO A 28 7.36 24.35 15.90
N GLY A 29 6.20 24.08 15.31
CA GLY A 29 5.96 22.89 14.51
C GLY A 29 4.88 23.16 13.48
N GLU A 30 5.16 22.90 12.20
CA GLU A 30 4.17 22.94 11.12
C GLU A 30 3.34 21.65 11.13
N TRP A 31 4.00 20.50 11.31
CA TRP A 31 3.39 19.18 11.23
C TRP A 31 3.37 18.43 12.55
N LEU A 32 4.41 18.59 13.37
CA LEU A 32 4.56 17.83 14.61
C LEU A 32 4.49 18.76 15.82
N GLU A 33 3.87 18.29 16.89
CA GLU A 33 3.93 18.94 18.20
C GLU A 33 4.13 17.93 19.32
N PHE A 34 4.68 18.40 20.44
CA PHE A 34 4.72 17.62 21.67
C PHE A 34 3.42 17.80 22.44
N ASP A 35 2.67 16.72 22.61
CA ASP A 35 1.47 16.68 23.44
C ASP A 35 1.85 16.26 24.87
N ALA A 36 1.93 17.24 25.76
CA ALA A 36 2.33 17.02 27.15
C ALA A 36 1.42 16.04 27.93
N PRO A 37 0.08 16.07 27.78
CA PRO A 37 -0.81 15.08 28.39
C PRO A 37 -0.49 13.62 28.03
N SER A 38 -0.20 13.33 26.75
CA SER A 38 0.15 11.97 26.32
C SER A 38 1.65 11.65 26.44
N GLY A 39 2.50 12.66 26.62
CA GLY A 39 3.96 12.47 26.64
C GLY A 39 4.50 11.99 25.29
N ALA A 40 3.90 12.45 24.19
CA ALA A 40 4.19 11.97 22.84
C ALA A 40 4.38 13.11 21.84
N ILE A 41 5.09 12.81 20.76
CA ILE A 41 5.08 13.61 19.53
C ILE A 41 3.89 13.14 18.70
N VAL A 42 3.02 14.07 18.34
CA VAL A 42 1.79 13.81 17.57
C VAL A 42 1.74 14.68 16.32
N VAL A 43 0.94 14.26 15.34
CA VAL A 43 0.68 15.03 14.13
C VAL A 43 -0.36 16.12 14.42
N ARG A 44 -0.05 17.37 14.07
CA ARG A 44 -0.95 18.52 14.21
C ARG A 44 -2.08 18.47 13.18
N TYR A 45 -3.23 19.03 13.53
CA TYR A 45 -4.34 19.16 12.59
C TYR A 45 -4.01 20.20 11.50
N VAL A 46 -4.16 19.79 10.24
CA VAL A 46 -3.58 20.36 9.01
C VAL A 46 -3.88 21.85 8.80
N GLN A 47 -2.82 22.66 8.65
CA GLN A 47 -2.83 23.91 7.88
C GLN A 47 -2.14 23.67 6.54
N PRO A 48 -2.50 24.38 5.46
CA PRO A 48 -1.77 24.28 4.19
C PRO A 48 -0.29 24.64 4.42
N THR A 49 0.61 23.70 4.13
CA THR A 49 2.04 23.88 4.38
C THR A 49 2.70 24.58 3.20
N SER A 50 3.72 25.39 3.52
CA SER A 50 4.48 26.14 2.50
C SER A 50 5.61 25.32 1.87
N SER A 51 5.91 24.15 2.45
CA SER A 51 7.05 23.29 2.14
C SER A 51 6.63 21.82 1.98
N PRO A 52 7.42 20.99 1.25
CA PRO A 52 7.12 19.56 1.08
C PRO A 52 7.02 18.83 2.43
N SER A 53 6.06 17.93 2.57
CA SER A 53 5.71 17.24 3.82
C SER A 53 6.89 16.47 4.43
N LEU A 54 7.44 15.49 3.70
CA LEU A 54 8.49 14.59 4.20
C LEU A 54 9.73 15.29 4.79
N PRO A 55 10.44 16.17 4.07
CA PRO A 55 11.63 16.82 4.62
C PRO A 55 11.29 17.72 5.82
N THR A 56 10.10 18.34 5.82
CA THR A 56 9.64 19.18 6.92
C THR A 56 9.43 18.31 8.15
N ILE A 57 8.57 17.29 8.07
CA ILE A 57 8.26 16.36 9.18
C ILE A 57 9.53 15.71 9.73
N ALA A 58 10.43 15.24 8.87
CA ALA A 58 11.70 14.65 9.30
C ALA A 58 12.58 15.65 10.06
N GLY A 59 12.66 16.91 9.58
CA GLY A 59 13.39 17.97 10.25
C GLY A 59 12.79 18.34 11.61
N GLU A 60 11.47 18.42 11.72
CA GLU A 60 10.78 18.69 12.98
C GLU A 60 10.98 17.57 13.99
N LEU A 61 10.90 16.32 13.55
CA LEU A 61 11.15 15.15 14.39
C LEU A 61 12.57 15.19 14.97
N VAL A 62 13.57 15.42 14.12
CA VAL A 62 14.97 15.53 14.56
C VAL A 62 15.17 16.71 15.52
N ARG A 63 14.54 17.86 15.26
CA ARG A 63 14.59 19.03 16.15
C ARG A 63 14.02 18.71 17.53
N ILE A 64 12.85 18.08 17.61
CA ILE A 64 12.20 17.72 18.88
C ILE A 64 13.08 16.72 19.65
N ILE A 65 13.56 15.66 19.00
CA ILE A 65 14.41 14.65 19.67
C ILE A 65 15.73 15.25 20.17
N SER A 66 16.32 16.20 19.42
CA SER A 66 17.58 16.86 19.80
C SER A 66 17.47 17.75 21.05
N GLU A 67 16.26 18.22 21.39
CA GLU A 67 16.01 19.00 22.61
C GLU A 67 15.90 18.14 23.88
N ILE A 68 15.83 16.80 23.72
CA ILE A 68 15.80 15.85 24.82
C ILE A 68 17.25 15.55 25.24
N PRO A 69 17.65 15.87 26.49
CA PRO A 69 18.99 15.55 26.96
C PRO A 69 19.26 14.05 26.94
N GLY A 70 20.50 13.64 26.65
CA GLY A 70 20.87 12.21 26.57
C GLY A 70 20.52 11.40 27.83
N ALA A 71 20.56 12.01 29.01
CA ALA A 71 20.14 11.37 30.26
C ALA A 71 18.65 10.99 30.31
N CYS A 72 17.81 11.61 29.47
CA CYS A 72 16.38 11.33 29.36
C CYS A 72 16.05 10.38 28.20
N HIS A 73 17.01 10.04 27.34
CA HIS A 73 16.80 9.11 26.21
C HIS A 73 16.24 7.74 26.64
N PRO A 74 16.63 7.13 27.78
CA PRO A 74 16.04 5.88 28.23
C PRO A 74 14.53 5.92 28.47
N ALA A 75 13.92 7.10 28.62
CA ALA A 75 12.47 7.25 28.76
C ALA A 75 11.73 7.23 27.42
N ILE A 76 12.42 7.46 26.31
CA ILE A 76 11.82 7.46 24.97
C ILE A 76 11.38 6.03 24.63
N GLY A 77 10.07 5.84 24.51
CA GLY A 77 9.46 4.55 24.15
C GLY A 77 9.53 4.28 22.65
N GLY A 78 9.68 5.31 21.83
CA GLY A 78 9.76 5.21 20.38
C GLY A 78 8.39 5.19 19.71
N GLY A 79 8.36 4.88 18.43
CA GLY A 79 7.14 4.84 17.63
C GLY A 79 7.41 5.12 16.15
N ASP A 80 6.33 5.20 15.39
CA ASP A 80 6.39 5.40 13.94
C ASP A 80 5.52 6.58 13.54
N LEU A 81 6.05 7.38 12.62
CA LEU A 81 5.31 8.31 11.79
C LEU A 81 5.34 7.83 10.35
N TYR A 82 4.21 7.87 9.69
CA TYR A 82 4.03 7.46 8.31
C TYR A 82 3.68 8.70 7.49
N VAL A 83 4.43 8.94 6.42
CA VAL A 83 4.32 10.13 5.59
C VAL A 83 4.13 9.70 4.14
N HIS A 84 3.10 10.24 3.49
CA HIS A 84 2.96 10.13 2.04
C HIS A 84 3.67 11.29 1.36
N ALA A 85 4.66 10.96 0.53
CA ALA A 85 5.43 11.98 -0.18
C ALA A 85 4.57 12.68 -1.23
N ASP A 86 4.46 14.01 -1.16
CA ASP A 86 3.49 14.81 -1.94
C ASP A 86 3.53 14.60 -3.47
N GLN A 87 4.69 14.26 -4.03
CA GLN A 87 4.89 14.13 -5.48
C GLN A 87 4.83 12.69 -5.99
N THR A 88 5.26 11.73 -5.18
CA THR A 88 5.40 10.33 -5.61
C THR A 88 4.36 9.42 -4.97
N LEU A 89 3.63 9.93 -3.96
CA LEU A 89 2.71 9.20 -3.09
C LEU A 89 3.33 7.94 -2.45
N GLN A 90 4.67 7.86 -2.45
CA GLN A 90 5.40 6.82 -1.74
C GLN A 90 5.14 6.98 -0.25
N LEU A 91 4.84 5.85 0.41
CA LEU A 91 4.74 5.80 1.85
C LEU A 91 6.14 5.65 2.46
N VAL A 92 6.48 6.58 3.36
CA VAL A 92 7.73 6.62 4.08
C VAL A 92 7.46 6.47 5.58
N ARG A 93 8.22 5.59 6.25
CA ARG A 93 8.18 5.41 7.69
C ARG A 93 9.36 6.12 8.34
N LEU A 94 9.07 7.08 9.22
CA LEU A 94 10.01 7.67 10.16
C LEU A 94 9.85 6.96 11.50
N ARG A 95 10.79 6.06 11.80
CA ARG A 95 10.78 5.27 13.04
C ARG A 95 11.71 5.89 14.07
N VAL A 96 11.23 6.04 15.29
CA VAL A 96 12.04 6.36 16.46
C VAL A 96 12.16 5.11 17.31
N GLU A 97 13.37 4.59 17.48
CA GLU A 97 13.63 3.47 18.39
C GLU A 97 13.54 3.93 19.85
N PRO A 98 13.33 3.00 20.79
CA PRO A 98 13.62 3.25 22.19
C PRO A 98 15.01 3.84 22.36
N GLY A 99 15.14 4.94 23.10
CA GLY A 99 16.39 5.69 23.21
C GLY A 99 16.57 6.82 22.19
N GLY A 100 15.65 7.02 21.24
CA GLY A 100 15.59 8.22 20.41
C GLY A 100 16.33 8.15 19.06
N ALA A 101 16.84 6.98 18.65
CA ALA A 101 17.44 6.83 17.33
C ALA A 101 16.37 6.92 16.23
N VAL A 102 16.62 7.71 15.18
CA VAL A 102 15.65 7.95 14.09
C VAL A 102 16.08 7.22 12.82
N HIS A 103 15.15 6.49 12.20
CA HIS A 103 15.32 5.79 10.93
C HIS A 103 14.29 6.24 9.90
N ILE A 104 14.72 6.43 8.65
CA ILE A 104 13.84 6.74 7.52
C ILE A 104 13.85 5.53 6.60
N ARG A 105 12.66 4.96 6.29
CA ARG A 105 12.52 3.82 5.39
C ARG A 105 11.39 4.04 4.40
N TRP A 106 11.65 3.71 3.14
CA TRP A 106 10.64 3.70 2.09
C TRP A 106 9.88 2.37 2.13
N ALA A 107 8.59 2.40 1.83
CA ALA A 107 7.81 1.19 1.67
C ALA A 107 8.33 0.38 0.47
N HIS A 108 8.58 -0.90 0.70
CA HIS A 108 8.97 -1.88 -0.30
C HIS A 108 7.95 -3.03 -0.29
N PRO A 109 6.96 -3.01 -1.21
CA PRO A 109 5.93 -4.05 -1.24
C PRO A 109 6.52 -5.44 -1.45
N ASP A 110 6.43 -6.30 -0.44
CA ASP A 110 6.79 -7.72 -0.50
C ASP A 110 5.57 -8.61 -0.24
N TYR A 111 5.41 -9.61 -1.11
CA TYR A 111 4.35 -10.61 -1.00
C TYR A 111 4.87 -11.98 -0.55
N ALA A 112 6.18 -12.19 -0.45
CA ALA A 112 6.76 -13.48 -0.07
C ALA A 112 6.35 -13.89 1.35
N THR A 113 6.23 -12.92 2.25
CA THR A 113 5.82 -13.12 3.65
C THR A 113 4.35 -12.72 3.91
N ALA A 114 3.64 -12.26 2.89
CA ALA A 114 2.27 -11.76 3.02
C ALA A 114 1.25 -12.85 3.35
N ARG A 115 0.42 -12.61 4.38
CA ARG A 115 -0.66 -13.52 4.76
C ARG A 115 -1.74 -13.57 3.68
N ARG A 116 -2.11 -14.79 3.29
CA ARG A 116 -3.26 -15.06 2.40
C ARG A 116 -4.57 -14.97 3.18
N ARG A 117 -5.58 -14.36 2.56
CA ARG A 117 -6.97 -14.34 3.04
C ARG A 117 -7.87 -14.81 1.90
N ALA A 118 -8.93 -15.53 2.22
CA ALA A 118 -9.93 -15.88 1.21
C ALA A 118 -10.55 -14.59 0.67
N TRP A 119 -10.62 -14.46 -0.65
CA TRP A 119 -11.19 -13.28 -1.28
C TRP A 119 -12.71 -13.39 -1.34
N GLN A 120 -13.38 -12.28 -1.05
CA GLN A 120 -14.79 -12.07 -1.31
C GLN A 120 -14.96 -10.71 -1.99
N ARG A 121 -15.86 -10.65 -2.97
CA ARG A 121 -16.09 -9.43 -3.73
C ARG A 121 -16.61 -8.31 -2.82
N GLY A 122 -16.04 -7.10 -2.96
CA GLY A 122 -16.46 -5.92 -2.21
C GLY A 122 -16.09 -5.92 -0.72
N THR A 123 -15.29 -6.88 -0.24
CA THR A 123 -14.85 -6.92 1.17
C THR A 123 -13.44 -6.38 1.39
N HIS A 124 -12.80 -5.88 0.34
CA HIS A 124 -11.42 -5.39 0.37
C HIS A 124 -11.33 -4.02 -0.27
N ASP A 125 -10.67 -3.08 0.41
CA ASP A 125 -10.30 -1.81 -0.20
C ASP A 125 -9.19 -2.07 -1.22
N LEU A 126 -9.48 -1.81 -2.48
CA LEU A 126 -8.56 -1.87 -3.61
C LEU A 126 -8.29 -0.46 -4.11
N VAL A 127 -7.21 -0.31 -4.88
CA VAL A 127 -6.97 0.86 -5.75
C VAL A 127 -8.22 1.16 -6.58
N ASP A 128 -8.53 2.43 -6.83
CA ASP A 128 -9.69 2.83 -7.64
C ASP A 128 -9.61 2.16 -9.03
N PRO A 129 -10.63 1.39 -9.47
CA PRO A 129 -10.61 0.68 -10.75
C PRO A 129 -10.18 1.53 -11.94
N LYS A 130 -10.49 2.84 -11.90
CA LYS A 130 -10.13 3.78 -12.96
C LYS A 130 -8.63 3.96 -13.15
N VAL A 131 -7.81 3.64 -12.15
CA VAL A 131 -6.35 3.83 -12.17
C VAL A 131 -5.58 2.57 -11.76
N GLN A 132 -6.26 1.43 -11.65
CA GLN A 132 -5.61 0.15 -11.36
C GLN A 132 -4.59 -0.20 -12.43
N ARG A 133 -3.48 -0.81 -12.02
CA ARG A 133 -2.45 -1.36 -12.91
C ARG A 133 -2.31 -2.84 -12.61
N LEU A 134 -2.74 -3.70 -13.52
CA LEU A 134 -2.69 -5.15 -13.34
C LEU A 134 -1.48 -5.77 -14.03
N ASN A 135 -0.79 -6.66 -13.33
CA ASN A 135 0.33 -7.43 -13.84
C ASN A 135 0.19 -8.90 -13.44
N GLY A 136 0.54 -9.83 -14.33
CA GLY A 136 0.63 -11.23 -13.95
C GLY A 136 0.16 -12.21 -15.01
N ARG A 137 -0.13 -13.43 -14.54
CA ARG A 137 -0.49 -14.53 -15.41
C ARG A 137 -1.44 -15.47 -14.69
N VAL A 138 -2.52 -15.83 -15.38
CA VAL A 138 -3.52 -16.79 -14.90
C VAL A 138 -3.76 -17.82 -15.99
N SER A 139 -3.98 -19.06 -15.58
CA SER A 139 -4.46 -20.15 -16.44
C SER A 139 -5.75 -20.71 -15.89
N LEU A 140 -6.63 -21.15 -16.79
CA LEU A 140 -7.84 -21.90 -16.46
C LEU A 140 -8.10 -22.98 -17.50
N THR A 141 -8.92 -23.95 -17.12
CA THR A 141 -9.59 -24.85 -18.08
C THR A 141 -10.99 -24.30 -18.35
N ALA A 142 -11.45 -24.36 -19.60
CA ALA A 142 -12.77 -23.89 -19.99
C ALA A 142 -13.47 -24.89 -20.92
N ALA A 143 -14.79 -24.97 -20.85
CA ALA A 143 -15.58 -25.84 -21.74
C ALA A 143 -15.46 -25.41 -23.22
N GLU A 144 -15.36 -24.10 -23.47
CA GLU A 144 -15.16 -23.51 -24.80
C GLU A 144 -13.93 -22.58 -24.79
N PRO A 145 -12.68 -23.09 -24.86
CA PRO A 145 -11.47 -22.29 -24.65
C PRO A 145 -11.37 -21.06 -25.57
N ALA A 146 -11.66 -21.23 -26.85
CA ALA A 146 -11.61 -20.14 -27.83
C ALA A 146 -12.66 -19.04 -27.60
N LYS A 147 -13.80 -19.38 -26.99
CA LYS A 147 -14.82 -18.41 -26.60
C LYS A 147 -14.41 -17.71 -25.31
N ALA A 148 -13.96 -18.47 -24.31
CA ALA A 148 -13.48 -17.93 -23.04
C ALA A 148 -12.32 -16.94 -23.22
N ALA A 149 -11.34 -17.27 -24.07
CA ALA A 149 -10.24 -16.33 -24.40
C ALA A 149 -10.75 -15.02 -25.01
N ARG A 150 -11.68 -15.08 -25.98
CA ARG A 150 -12.28 -13.87 -26.57
C ARG A 150 -13.07 -13.05 -25.55
N GLU A 151 -13.80 -13.69 -24.65
CA GLU A 151 -14.55 -13.00 -23.60
C GLU A 151 -13.63 -12.36 -22.56
N LEU A 152 -12.49 -12.97 -22.24
CA LEU A 152 -11.48 -12.39 -21.35
C LEU A 152 -10.77 -11.19 -22.00
N GLN A 153 -10.44 -11.31 -23.30
CA GLN A 153 -9.90 -10.20 -24.07
C GLN A 153 -10.87 -9.01 -24.09
N ALA A 154 -12.15 -9.27 -24.36
CA ALA A 154 -13.18 -8.24 -24.43
C ALA A 154 -13.38 -7.48 -23.11
N VAL A 155 -13.13 -8.10 -21.95
CA VAL A 155 -13.18 -7.39 -20.66
C VAL A 155 -12.12 -6.28 -20.60
N ALA A 156 -10.91 -6.53 -21.09
CA ALA A 156 -9.88 -5.50 -21.17
C ALA A 156 -10.23 -4.44 -22.23
N ASP A 157 -10.64 -4.88 -23.43
CA ASP A 157 -10.89 -3.99 -24.57
C ASP A 157 -12.09 -3.02 -24.35
N THR A 158 -13.03 -3.38 -23.48
CA THR A 158 -14.26 -2.59 -23.22
C THR A 158 -14.20 -1.79 -21.93
N PHE A 159 -13.12 -1.90 -21.15
CA PHE A 159 -13.01 -1.19 -19.90
C PHE A 159 -12.65 0.28 -20.13
N GLU A 160 -13.52 1.18 -19.69
CA GLU A 160 -13.32 2.64 -19.77
C GLU A 160 -12.51 3.16 -18.57
N GLY A 161 -11.27 2.68 -18.47
CA GLY A 161 -10.30 3.17 -17.50
C GLY A 161 -9.76 4.56 -17.84
N LEU A 162 -9.11 5.24 -16.89
CA LEU A 162 -8.50 6.55 -17.14
C LEU A 162 -7.16 6.46 -17.88
N TYR A 163 -6.55 5.27 -17.92
CA TYR A 163 -5.27 5.02 -18.55
C TYR A 163 -5.40 3.87 -19.56
N PRO A 164 -5.61 4.11 -20.86
CA PRO A 164 -5.70 3.04 -21.86
C PRO A 164 -4.32 2.48 -22.21
N GLU A 165 -3.60 2.01 -21.19
CA GLU A 165 -2.23 1.49 -21.27
C GLU A 165 -2.20 0.00 -20.91
N GLY A 166 -1.13 -0.65 -21.38
CA GLY A 166 -0.82 -2.05 -21.11
C GLY A 166 -1.44 -3.05 -22.07
N ASP A 167 -1.04 -4.30 -21.88
CA ASP A 167 -1.38 -5.43 -22.72
C ASP A 167 -2.11 -6.50 -21.90
N CYS A 168 -3.30 -6.86 -22.36
CA CYS A 168 -4.00 -8.07 -21.94
C CYS A 168 -3.97 -9.04 -23.11
N HIS A 169 -3.43 -10.22 -22.90
CA HIS A 169 -3.38 -11.27 -23.91
C HIS A 169 -4.02 -12.55 -23.39
N ALA A 170 -5.21 -12.87 -23.89
CA ALA A 170 -5.89 -14.12 -23.62
C ALA A 170 -5.71 -15.10 -24.79
N VAL A 171 -4.99 -16.19 -24.56
CA VAL A 171 -4.69 -17.22 -25.56
C VAL A 171 -5.34 -18.54 -25.18
N ALA A 172 -6.12 -19.10 -26.09
CA ALA A 172 -6.70 -20.43 -25.95
C ALA A 172 -5.76 -21.50 -26.51
N ASP A 173 -5.68 -22.64 -25.82
CA ASP A 173 -5.21 -23.91 -26.35
C ASP A 173 -6.41 -24.88 -26.42
N PRO A 174 -7.06 -25.00 -27.59
CA PRO A 174 -8.22 -25.88 -27.76
C PRO A 174 -7.88 -27.37 -27.56
N ALA A 175 -6.64 -27.79 -27.84
CA ALA A 175 -6.24 -29.18 -27.70
C ALA A 175 -6.08 -29.57 -26.24
N ALA A 176 -5.52 -28.67 -25.43
CA ALA A 176 -5.40 -28.85 -23.98
C ALA A 176 -6.68 -28.49 -23.20
N GLY A 177 -7.63 -27.80 -23.82
CA GLY A 177 -8.84 -27.32 -23.14
C GLY A 177 -8.60 -26.11 -22.23
N THR A 178 -7.47 -25.42 -22.40
CA THR A 178 -7.01 -24.38 -21.47
C THR A 178 -7.01 -22.99 -22.08
N VAL A 179 -7.08 -21.98 -21.22
CA VAL A 179 -6.87 -20.58 -21.57
C VAL A 179 -5.82 -19.99 -20.65
N ARG A 180 -4.88 -19.23 -21.21
CA ARG A 180 -3.87 -18.47 -20.49
C ARG A 180 -4.11 -16.99 -20.72
N VAL A 181 -4.09 -16.22 -19.64
CA VAL A 181 -4.19 -14.76 -19.64
C VAL A 181 -2.88 -14.20 -19.13
N GLU A 182 -2.28 -13.31 -19.90
CA GLU A 182 -1.11 -12.53 -19.53
C GLU A 182 -1.47 -11.06 -19.47
N LEU A 183 -1.06 -10.42 -18.38
CA LEU A 183 -1.35 -9.02 -18.08
C LEU A 183 -0.01 -8.32 -17.87
N GLU A 184 0.24 -7.27 -18.65
CA GLU A 184 1.40 -6.40 -18.50
C GLU A 184 0.88 -4.96 -18.46
N ASP A 185 0.95 -4.36 -17.27
CA ASP A 185 0.52 -2.99 -17.03
C ASP A 185 -0.90 -2.65 -17.51
N VAL A 186 -1.84 -3.60 -17.53
CA VAL A 186 -3.18 -3.29 -18.05
C VAL A 186 -4.00 -2.48 -17.05
N ASN A 187 -4.64 -1.39 -17.50
CA ASN A 187 -5.66 -0.71 -16.70
C ASN A 187 -7.00 -1.43 -16.84
N LEU A 188 -7.38 -2.17 -15.81
CA LEU A 188 -8.62 -2.93 -15.77
C LEU A 188 -9.07 -3.11 -14.32
N ASP A 189 -10.39 -3.14 -14.10
CA ASP A 189 -10.98 -3.52 -12.83
C ASP A 189 -10.65 -4.99 -12.50
N ALA A 190 -9.80 -5.19 -11.49
CA ALA A 190 -9.41 -6.49 -10.99
C ALA A 190 -10.61 -7.34 -10.54
N GLU A 191 -11.62 -6.75 -9.89
CA GLU A 191 -12.78 -7.51 -9.44
C GLU A 191 -13.62 -7.99 -10.61
N LEU A 192 -13.77 -7.15 -11.64
CA LEU A 192 -14.44 -7.52 -12.89
C LEU A 192 -13.71 -8.68 -13.57
N LEU A 193 -12.38 -8.60 -13.68
CA LEU A 193 -11.57 -9.66 -14.28
C LEU A 193 -11.64 -10.96 -13.47
N VAL A 194 -11.47 -10.89 -12.15
CA VAL A 194 -11.54 -12.06 -11.25
C VAL A 194 -12.91 -12.74 -11.37
N ALA A 195 -14.00 -11.98 -11.36
CA ALA A 195 -15.34 -12.51 -11.52
C ALA A 195 -15.52 -13.21 -12.89
N LYS A 196 -14.97 -12.62 -13.96
CA LYS A 196 -15.02 -13.21 -15.30
C LYS A 196 -14.22 -14.51 -15.39
N LEU A 197 -13.03 -14.54 -14.80
CA LEU A 197 -12.19 -15.73 -14.71
C LEU A 197 -12.92 -16.86 -13.99
N GLN A 198 -13.53 -16.59 -12.83
CA GLN A 198 -14.32 -17.57 -12.07
C GLN A 198 -15.54 -18.07 -12.83
N GLN A 199 -16.21 -17.20 -13.60
CA GLN A 199 -17.36 -17.57 -14.41
C GLN A 199 -16.99 -18.56 -15.53
N LEU A 200 -15.84 -18.36 -16.18
CA LEU A 200 -15.42 -19.11 -17.36
C LEU A 200 -14.66 -20.41 -17.03
N ALA A 201 -14.07 -20.47 -15.84
CA ALA A 201 -13.28 -21.61 -15.40
C ALA A 201 -14.15 -22.81 -15.06
N THR A 202 -13.70 -24.00 -15.46
CA THR A 202 -14.21 -25.24 -14.87
C THR A 202 -13.78 -25.32 -13.40
N ALA A 203 -14.53 -26.07 -12.60
CA ALA A 203 -14.30 -26.19 -11.16
C ALA A 203 -12.84 -26.59 -10.87
N SER A 204 -12.22 -25.89 -9.92
CA SER A 204 -10.85 -26.13 -9.46
C SER A 204 -9.74 -25.92 -10.50
N SER A 205 -10.01 -25.27 -11.63
CA SER A 205 -9.02 -25.13 -12.72
C SER A 205 -8.25 -23.82 -12.77
N LEU A 206 -8.66 -22.79 -12.00
CA LEU A 206 -7.96 -21.51 -11.95
C LEU A 206 -6.67 -21.63 -11.15
N ASP A 207 -5.58 -21.19 -11.78
CA ASP A 207 -4.25 -21.16 -11.20
C ASP A 207 -3.45 -19.94 -11.69
N GLY A 208 -2.63 -19.34 -10.82
CA GLY A 208 -1.76 -18.21 -11.17
C GLY A 208 -1.89 -17.02 -10.23
N ARG A 209 -1.48 -15.84 -10.70
CA ARG A 209 -1.47 -14.61 -9.88
C ARG A 209 -1.69 -13.35 -10.70
N ILE A 210 -2.34 -12.37 -10.08
CA ILE A 210 -2.53 -11.02 -10.58
C ILE A 210 -2.13 -10.04 -9.48
N ASP A 211 -1.15 -9.20 -9.77
CA ASP A 211 -0.73 -8.08 -8.94
C ASP A 211 -1.53 -6.85 -9.36
N VAL A 212 -2.07 -6.14 -8.37
CA VAL A 212 -2.87 -4.94 -8.55
C VAL A 212 -2.13 -3.80 -7.87
N GLY A 213 -1.58 -2.92 -8.69
CA GLY A 213 -1.01 -1.64 -8.28
C GLY A 213 -1.84 -0.47 -8.81
N SER A 214 -1.20 0.70 -8.94
CA SER A 214 -1.83 1.91 -9.46
C SER A 214 -0.93 2.62 -10.47
N PHE A 215 -1.54 3.20 -11.51
CA PHE A 215 -0.90 4.13 -12.43
C PHE A 215 -0.74 5.54 -11.87
N ALA A 216 -1.62 5.93 -10.95
CA ALA A 216 -1.58 7.24 -10.31
C ALA A 216 -0.48 7.34 -9.23
N GLY A 217 0.33 6.29 -9.05
CA GLY A 217 1.35 6.22 -8.02
C GLY A 217 0.78 6.03 -6.61
N GLU A 218 -0.47 5.57 -6.48
CA GLU A 218 -1.15 5.46 -5.18
C GLU A 218 -0.37 4.67 -4.13
N ALA A 219 -0.75 4.91 -2.88
CA ALA A 219 -0.06 4.41 -1.72
C ALA A 219 -0.03 2.86 -1.65
N PRO A 220 1.17 2.27 -1.47
CA PRO A 220 1.42 0.84 -1.66
C PRO A 220 0.63 -0.07 -0.69
N GLU A 221 0.09 0.45 0.40
CA GLU A 221 -0.81 -0.24 1.33
C GLU A 221 -2.14 -0.71 0.70
N HIS A 222 -2.51 -0.11 -0.43
CA HIS A 222 -3.69 -0.48 -1.21
C HIS A 222 -3.38 -1.51 -2.30
N TYR A 223 -2.11 -1.83 -2.53
CA TYR A 223 -1.74 -2.83 -3.51
C TYR A 223 -2.12 -4.21 -3.00
N VAL A 224 -2.52 -5.08 -3.92
CA VAL A 224 -2.92 -6.45 -3.58
C VAL A 224 -2.38 -7.43 -4.61
N ARG A 225 -2.26 -8.68 -4.20
CA ARG A 225 -2.03 -9.81 -5.11
C ARG A 225 -3.18 -10.78 -4.97
N PHE A 226 -3.88 -11.02 -6.07
CA PHE A 226 -4.76 -12.16 -6.22
C PHE A 226 -3.92 -13.41 -6.51
N VAL A 227 -4.17 -14.47 -5.76
CA VAL A 227 -3.57 -15.79 -5.97
C VAL A 227 -4.68 -16.78 -6.24
N PHE A 228 -4.59 -17.46 -7.37
CA PHE A 228 -5.51 -18.50 -7.78
C PHE A 228 -4.83 -19.83 -7.56
N GLU A 229 -5.47 -20.74 -6.82
CA GLU A 229 -4.91 -22.05 -6.53
C GLU A 229 -6.03 -23.07 -6.37
N ASN A 230 -6.07 -24.06 -7.26
CA ASN A 230 -7.10 -25.10 -7.32
C ASN A 230 -8.52 -24.51 -7.33
N GLY A 231 -8.74 -23.44 -8.11
CA GLY A 231 -10.04 -22.74 -8.18
C GLY A 231 -10.38 -21.85 -7.00
N ASN A 232 -9.60 -21.86 -5.91
CA ASN A 232 -9.77 -20.91 -4.82
C ASN A 232 -9.11 -19.59 -5.18
N VAL A 233 -9.71 -18.49 -4.73
CA VAL A 233 -9.15 -17.15 -4.89
C VAL A 233 -8.75 -16.60 -3.54
N TRP A 234 -7.48 -16.27 -3.43
CA TRP A 234 -6.88 -15.65 -2.26
C TRP A 234 -6.46 -14.24 -2.60
N ILE A 235 -6.45 -13.38 -1.59
CA ILE A 235 -5.89 -12.05 -1.67
C ILE A 235 -4.77 -11.91 -0.64
N GLN A 236 -3.67 -11.31 -1.06
CA GLN A 236 -2.54 -10.93 -0.23
C GLN A 236 -2.39 -9.41 -0.27
N ARG A 237 -2.10 -8.81 0.88
CA ARG A 237 -1.59 -7.43 0.97
C ARG A 237 -0.10 -7.49 1.22
N PRO A 238 0.70 -6.64 0.56
CA PRO A 238 2.14 -6.68 0.73
C PRO A 238 2.50 -6.29 2.17
N VAL A 239 3.56 -6.91 2.66
CA VAL A 239 4.33 -6.37 3.76
C VAL A 239 5.13 -5.20 3.20
N LEU A 240 5.04 -4.02 3.81
CA LEU A 240 5.66 -2.80 3.28
C LEU A 240 7.06 -2.54 3.84
N TRP A 241 7.38 -3.16 4.98
CA TRP A 241 8.67 -3.01 5.63
C TRP A 241 9.09 -4.37 6.13
N ASP A 242 10.32 -4.75 5.82
CA ASP A 242 10.91 -5.96 6.40
C ASP A 242 10.80 -5.88 7.93
N SER A 243 10.20 -6.91 8.52
CA SER A 243 10.26 -7.12 9.95
C SER A 243 11.69 -7.50 10.27
N GLU A 244 12.49 -6.52 10.69
CA GLU A 244 13.88 -6.56 11.18
C GLU A 244 14.74 -5.49 10.50
N VAL A 245 14.79 -4.31 11.13
CA VAL A 245 16.00 -3.81 11.81
C VAL A 245 15.50 -3.02 13.00
#